data_AF-A0A223NUJ3-F1
#
_entry.id   AF-A0A223NUJ3-F1
#
_cell.length_a   1.000
_cell.length_b   1.000
_cell.length_c   1.000
_cell.angle_alpha   90.00
_cell.angle_beta   90.00
_cell.angle_gamma   90.00
#
_symmetry.space_group_name_H-M   'P 1'
#
loop_
_entity.id
_entity.type
_entity.pdbx_description
1 polymer ?
#
loop_
_entity_poly.entity_id
_entity_poly.type
_entity_poly.pdbx_seq_one_letter_code
_entity_poly.pdbx_strand_id
1 'polypeptide(L)'
;MANTQSSVDYMPFSALNPADSNQPVVFIGTSATLNIVINNATGGDIQVQPGTNASTMEIFMPSFFTPAEVQQMAIANLSQTGWGWAYNQTDNSLMLTFTGTAITWASTSSFTFDITGAISNGTSTMDTIQINLNNLEGINVQASVSQNLSLNNPVVITNKDITTVMQLNLDNQGSVFVSVASDPLNNTIYLNLKNTGTTPLYDDSKMWTGNPIVNVSFVYGNTAGALAPDTKGQASSLGSAWLISASLSTNQDWGYQNPVDTGQSNSPVWQLYPNPTNQDIIGTGANANVTFAFSNIASFTPTGHTQMYVQFTNFQANSTTNYNTTVYVIDIIKQDPPPTRGLLNFFSTAGSIIPLTGPQNNISIPLRWSMFYVDNINMICNVPGVQLMAKNYYSANMSPLNYDSYALVIPIEISQNTPVFITLQAFDNNGGYLNAMQFTVFISANFFTDPAGQTYPVVFINNQNWLAANYNYDSGAGCVSYNNNGGNRVQYGLLYNEATAQANAPDGWRLPTQTDWQNLFNLLGANAYQSLITGGTTNFNAQLGGYADNQLNFNNLAATGYYWASTQDGGTGNNIRAQFYSAMSSVNATGSFPPAYYLSARYVQNS
;
A
#
# COMPACT_ATOMS: atom_id res chain seq x y z
N MET A 1 20.08 -3.49 19.44
CA MET A 1 19.81 -4.43 20.54
C MET A 1 18.70 -5.34 20.07
N ALA A 2 18.91 -6.66 20.10
CA ALA A 2 17.92 -7.62 19.65
C ALA A 2 16.65 -7.48 20.51
N ASN A 3 15.54 -7.14 19.86
CA ASN A 3 14.22 -7.15 20.49
C ASN A 3 13.87 -8.61 20.73
N THR A 4 14.12 -9.13 21.93
CA THR A 4 13.52 -10.38 22.38
C THR A 4 12.03 -10.12 22.47
N GLN A 5 11.33 -10.43 21.39
CA GLN A 5 9.87 -10.55 21.33
C GLN A 5 9.49 -11.39 22.55
N SER A 6 8.84 -10.79 23.57
CA SER A 6 8.28 -11.57 24.65
C SER A 6 7.28 -12.53 24.00
N SER A 7 7.59 -13.82 24.01
CA SER A 7 6.64 -14.84 23.58
C SER A 7 5.47 -14.75 24.52
N VAL A 8 4.42 -14.04 24.10
CA VAL A 8 3.18 -14.04 24.85
C VAL A 8 2.65 -15.45 24.70
N ASP A 9 2.49 -16.15 25.81
CA ASP A 9 1.96 -17.50 25.82
C ASP A 9 0.47 -17.42 25.42
N TYR A 10 0.13 -17.75 24.18
CA TYR A 10 -1.25 -17.78 23.68
C TYR A 10 -1.49 -19.00 22.77
N MET A 11 -2.71 -19.19 22.29
CA MET A 11 -3.08 -20.29 21.41
C MET A 11 -3.37 -19.76 20.00
N PRO A 12 -2.36 -19.68 19.11
CA PRO A 12 -2.59 -19.31 17.72
C PRO A 12 -3.65 -20.21 17.09
N PHE A 13 -4.63 -19.59 16.46
CA PHE A 13 -5.78 -20.25 15.87
C PHE A 13 -5.92 -19.87 14.40
N SER A 14 -6.27 -20.86 13.57
CA SER A 14 -6.62 -20.63 12.18
C SER A 14 -7.72 -21.57 11.71
N ALA A 15 -8.63 -21.04 10.91
CA ALA A 15 -9.67 -21.75 10.16
C ALA A 15 -9.53 -21.40 8.68
N LEU A 16 -8.82 -22.26 7.94
CA LEU A 16 -8.40 -21.95 6.57
C LEU A 16 -9.08 -22.88 5.57
N ASN A 17 -9.45 -22.35 4.41
CA ASN A 17 -9.97 -23.14 3.30
C ASN A 17 -8.79 -23.56 2.40
N PRO A 18 -8.40 -24.84 2.37
CA PRO A 18 -7.27 -25.31 1.60
C PRO A 18 -7.49 -25.24 0.08
N ALA A 19 -8.75 -25.18 -0.37
CA ALA A 19 -9.08 -25.01 -1.78
C ALA A 19 -8.85 -23.57 -2.29
N ASP A 20 -8.66 -22.61 -1.38
CA ASP A 20 -8.48 -21.19 -1.70
C ASP A 20 -7.15 -20.66 -1.18
N SER A 21 -6.05 -21.32 -1.58
CA SER A 21 -4.68 -20.91 -1.20
C SER A 21 -4.47 -20.77 0.32
N ASN A 22 -5.19 -21.58 1.11
CA ASN A 22 -5.21 -21.52 2.58
C ASN A 22 -5.64 -20.16 3.13
N GLN A 23 -6.64 -19.52 2.52
CA GLN A 23 -7.23 -18.29 3.03
C GLN A 23 -8.43 -18.56 3.95
N PRO A 24 -8.72 -17.67 4.91
CA PRO A 24 -9.91 -17.73 5.76
C PRO A 24 -11.16 -17.25 5.00
N VAL A 25 -11.50 -17.96 3.92
CA VAL A 25 -12.56 -17.61 2.97
C VAL A 25 -13.43 -18.81 2.65
N VAL A 26 -14.74 -18.58 2.58
CA VAL A 26 -15.72 -19.48 1.97
C VAL A 26 -16.48 -18.75 0.86
N PHE A 27 -17.06 -19.50 -0.08
CA PHE A 27 -17.77 -18.93 -1.23
C PHE A 27 -19.25 -19.27 -1.17
N ILE A 28 -20.10 -18.29 -1.50
CA ILE A 28 -21.56 -18.46 -1.52
C ILE A 28 -21.93 -19.66 -2.41
N GLY A 29 -22.80 -20.53 -1.88
CA GLY A 29 -23.30 -21.71 -2.60
C GLY A 29 -22.25 -22.79 -2.89
N THR A 30 -21.03 -22.65 -2.37
CA THR A 30 -19.95 -23.63 -2.56
C THR A 30 -19.64 -24.30 -1.22
N SER A 31 -19.70 -25.62 -1.19
CA SER A 31 -19.32 -26.38 0.01
C SER A 31 -17.80 -26.30 0.21
N ALA A 32 -17.38 -25.88 1.39
CA ALA A 32 -15.99 -25.80 1.80
C ALA A 32 -15.65 -26.87 2.85
N THR A 33 -14.36 -27.20 2.89
CA THR A 33 -13.74 -27.85 4.05
C THR A 33 -12.83 -26.82 4.70
N LEU A 34 -12.98 -26.59 6.00
CA LEU A 34 -12.12 -25.69 6.77
C LEU A 34 -11.15 -26.53 7.58
N ASN A 35 -9.85 -26.33 7.36
CA ASN A 35 -8.80 -26.89 8.21
C ASN A 35 -8.67 -26.01 9.45
N ILE A 36 -8.99 -26.60 10.60
CA ILE A 36 -8.87 -25.96 11.89
C ILE A 36 -7.54 -26.35 12.53
N VAL A 37 -6.79 -25.36 12.99
CA VAL A 37 -5.54 -25.53 13.72
C VAL A 37 -5.58 -24.67 14.96
N ILE A 38 -5.37 -25.29 16.12
CA ILE A 38 -5.13 -24.61 17.39
C ILE A 38 -3.73 -25.02 17.84
N ASN A 39 -2.84 -24.08 18.05
CA ASN A 39 -1.49 -24.35 18.53
C ASN A 39 -1.43 -24.19 20.04
N ASN A 40 -0.91 -25.17 20.77
CA ASN A 40 -0.62 -24.98 22.19
C ASN A 40 0.68 -24.19 22.35
N ALA A 41 0.60 -22.87 22.47
CA ALA A 41 1.73 -22.03 22.88
C ALA A 41 1.46 -21.37 24.24
N THR A 42 0.77 -22.08 25.14
CA THR A 42 0.37 -21.58 26.47
C THR A 42 1.50 -21.58 27.52
N GLY A 43 2.73 -21.94 27.12
CA GLY A 43 3.87 -22.08 28.02
C GLY A 43 3.93 -23.42 28.76
N GLY A 44 2.97 -24.33 28.56
CA GLY A 44 2.95 -25.64 29.19
C GLY A 44 2.06 -26.67 28.49
N ASP A 45 1.98 -27.86 29.09
CA ASP A 45 1.10 -28.94 28.65
C ASP A 45 -0.35 -28.67 29.09
N ILE A 46 -1.30 -29.04 28.24
CA ILE A 46 -2.73 -28.96 28.54
C ILE A 46 -3.26 -30.38 28.82
N GLN A 47 -3.91 -30.58 29.97
CA GLN A 47 -4.55 -31.84 30.31
C GLN A 47 -5.95 -31.90 29.69
N VAL A 48 -6.24 -33.03 29.04
CA VAL A 48 -7.52 -33.32 28.42
C VAL A 48 -8.12 -34.54 29.12
N GLN A 49 -9.33 -34.39 29.65
CA GLN A 49 -9.92 -35.35 30.59
C GLN A 49 -11.35 -35.72 30.23
N PRO A 50 -11.77 -36.99 30.46
CA PRO A 50 -13.14 -37.43 30.27
C PRO A 50 -13.99 -37.23 31.54
N GLY A 51 -15.24 -37.65 31.51
CA GLY A 51 -16.10 -37.76 32.69
C GLY A 51 -17.15 -36.67 32.78
N THR A 52 -17.65 -36.40 34.00
CA THR A 52 -18.73 -35.42 34.24
C THR A 52 -18.31 -33.99 33.90
N ASN A 53 -17.02 -33.68 34.00
CA ASN A 53 -16.41 -32.41 33.62
C ASN A 53 -15.44 -32.64 32.46
N ALA A 54 -15.90 -33.35 31.42
CA ALA A 54 -15.08 -33.61 30.25
C ALA A 54 -14.55 -32.32 29.63
N SER A 55 -13.33 -32.37 29.08
CA SER A 55 -12.81 -31.30 28.23
C SER A 55 -13.69 -31.17 26.99
N THR A 56 -14.11 -29.93 26.68
CA THR A 56 -14.91 -29.65 25.49
C THR A 56 -14.35 -28.49 24.68
N MET A 57 -14.61 -28.53 23.37
CA MET A 57 -14.40 -27.41 22.47
C MET A 57 -15.71 -27.12 21.76
N GLU A 58 -16.29 -25.95 22.04
CA GLU A 58 -17.55 -25.53 21.43
C GLU A 58 -17.28 -24.52 20.32
N ILE A 59 -17.66 -24.89 19.10
CA ILE A 59 -17.33 -24.17 17.88
C ILE A 59 -18.56 -23.42 17.40
N PHE A 60 -18.50 -22.10 17.48
CA PHE A 60 -19.48 -21.18 16.95
C PHE A 60 -19.08 -20.78 15.53
N MET A 61 -19.93 -21.15 14.57
CA MET A 61 -19.75 -20.76 13.18
C MET A 61 -20.23 -19.32 12.96
N PRO A 62 -19.64 -18.60 12.00
CA PRO A 62 -20.07 -17.26 11.60
C PRO A 62 -21.58 -17.19 11.32
N SER A 63 -22.23 -16.07 11.65
CA SER A 63 -23.69 -15.87 11.54
C SER A 63 -24.24 -15.95 10.11
N PHE A 64 -23.38 -15.89 9.10
CA PHE A 64 -23.78 -16.15 7.72
C PHE A 64 -24.04 -17.64 7.43
N PHE A 65 -23.76 -18.54 8.36
CA PHE A 65 -24.30 -19.90 8.36
C PHE A 65 -25.56 -19.94 9.23
N THR A 66 -26.66 -20.36 8.64
CA THR A 66 -27.90 -20.62 9.38
C THR A 66 -27.73 -21.85 10.31
N PRO A 67 -28.53 -21.97 11.39
CA PRO A 67 -28.51 -23.16 12.24
C PRO A 67 -28.67 -24.48 11.49
N ALA A 68 -29.51 -24.50 10.43
CA ALA A 68 -29.70 -25.67 9.59
C ALA A 68 -28.45 -26.01 8.75
N GLU A 69 -27.72 -25.01 8.26
CA GLU A 69 -26.45 -25.20 7.56
C GLU A 69 -25.36 -25.71 8.52
N VAL A 70 -25.26 -25.15 9.74
CA VAL A 70 -24.32 -25.65 10.77
C VAL A 70 -24.62 -27.10 11.16
N GLN A 71 -25.90 -27.46 11.31
CA GLN A 71 -26.31 -28.84 11.62
C GLN A 71 -25.89 -29.86 10.55
N GLN A 72 -25.70 -29.44 9.30
CA GLN A 72 -25.27 -30.30 8.19
C GLN A 72 -23.74 -30.47 8.12
N MET A 73 -22.99 -29.66 8.85
CA MET A 73 -21.53 -29.77 8.90
C MET A 73 -21.11 -31.02 9.69
N ALA A 74 -19.90 -31.51 9.39
CA ALA A 74 -19.31 -32.63 10.11
C ALA A 74 -17.85 -32.37 10.46
N ILE A 75 -17.42 -32.86 11.63
CA ILE A 75 -16.01 -32.85 12.02
C ILE A 75 -15.32 -34.13 11.55
N ALA A 76 -14.16 -33.97 10.91
CA ALA A 76 -13.32 -35.05 10.41
C ALA A 76 -11.84 -34.82 10.76
N ASN A 77 -10.98 -35.81 10.48
CA ASN A 77 -9.52 -35.70 10.53
C ASN A 77 -8.95 -35.12 11.85
N LEU A 78 -9.54 -35.51 12.98
CA LEU A 78 -9.04 -35.16 14.32
C LEU A 78 -7.63 -35.71 14.53
N SER A 79 -6.70 -34.81 14.86
CA SER A 79 -5.30 -35.12 15.18
C SER A 79 -5.12 -35.99 16.42
N GLN A 80 -6.10 -36.01 17.32
CA GLN A 80 -6.08 -36.77 18.57
C GLN A 80 -7.31 -37.67 18.66
N THR A 81 -7.10 -38.93 19.03
CA THR A 81 -8.19 -39.89 19.30
C THR A 81 -8.88 -39.60 20.63
N GLY A 82 -10.13 -40.02 20.79
CA GLY A 82 -10.88 -39.89 22.05
C GLY A 82 -11.84 -38.69 22.10
N TRP A 83 -11.81 -37.84 21.07
CA TRP A 83 -12.80 -36.78 20.86
C TRP A 83 -14.00 -37.32 20.06
N GLY A 84 -15.20 -37.16 20.61
CA GLY A 84 -16.45 -37.30 19.87
C GLY A 84 -17.03 -35.93 19.54
N TRP A 85 -17.87 -35.83 18.51
CA TRP A 85 -18.55 -34.58 18.17
C TRP A 85 -20.05 -34.72 18.02
N ALA A 86 -20.78 -33.64 18.27
CA ALA A 86 -22.22 -33.53 18.03
C ALA A 86 -22.62 -32.08 17.70
N TYR A 87 -23.76 -31.90 17.01
CA TYR A 87 -24.41 -30.60 16.89
C TYR A 87 -25.15 -30.25 18.20
N ASN A 88 -24.85 -29.10 18.78
CA ASN A 88 -25.55 -28.55 19.94
C ASN A 88 -26.72 -27.68 19.47
N GLN A 89 -27.94 -28.16 19.64
CA GLN A 89 -29.16 -27.46 19.21
C GLN A 89 -29.48 -26.22 20.06
N THR A 90 -29.01 -26.16 21.31
CA THR A 90 -29.30 -25.04 22.22
C THR A 90 -28.57 -23.78 21.77
N ASP A 91 -27.32 -23.94 21.37
CA ASP A 91 -26.42 -22.82 21.05
C ASP A 91 -26.10 -22.71 19.55
N ASN A 92 -26.65 -23.62 18.73
CA ASN A 92 -26.41 -23.73 17.28
C ASN A 92 -24.91 -23.84 16.94
N SER A 93 -24.21 -24.69 17.68
CA SER A 93 -22.74 -24.86 17.62
C SER A 93 -22.35 -26.32 17.31
N LEU A 94 -21.10 -26.54 16.91
CA LEU A 94 -20.52 -27.89 16.88
C LEU A 94 -19.76 -28.11 18.18
N MET A 95 -20.03 -29.20 18.88
CA MET A 95 -19.43 -29.52 20.17
C MET A 95 -18.50 -30.73 20.03
N LEU A 96 -17.22 -30.55 20.34
CA LEU A 96 -16.27 -31.64 20.59
C LEU A 96 -16.25 -31.95 22.09
N THR A 97 -16.43 -33.22 22.44
CA THR A 97 -16.39 -33.70 23.83
C THR A 97 -15.40 -34.85 23.96
N PHE A 98 -14.46 -34.73 24.89
CA PHE A 98 -13.50 -35.78 25.15
C PHE A 98 -14.11 -36.93 25.96
N THR A 99 -14.05 -38.14 25.40
CA THR A 99 -14.60 -39.37 26.00
C THR A 99 -13.57 -40.50 26.09
N GLY A 100 -12.35 -40.24 25.61
CA GLY A 100 -11.23 -41.18 25.64
C GLY A 100 -10.60 -41.34 27.03
N THR A 101 -9.47 -42.05 27.08
CA THR A 101 -8.61 -42.05 28.27
C THR A 101 -7.88 -40.71 28.36
N ALA A 102 -7.74 -40.13 29.55
CA ALA A 102 -7.07 -38.84 29.74
C ALA A 102 -5.73 -38.76 29.00
N ILE A 103 -5.48 -37.64 28.31
CA ILE A 103 -4.28 -37.39 27.53
C ILE A 103 -3.68 -36.03 27.87
N THR A 104 -2.42 -35.85 27.47
CA THR A 104 -1.70 -34.58 27.53
C THR A 104 -1.58 -34.01 26.12
N TRP A 105 -2.12 -32.82 25.90
CA TRP A 105 -1.85 -32.01 24.72
C TRP A 105 -0.56 -31.23 24.95
N ALA A 106 0.53 -31.75 24.40
CA ALA A 106 1.88 -31.26 24.64
C ALA A 106 2.07 -29.79 24.23
N SER A 107 2.89 -29.07 25.00
CA SER A 107 3.37 -27.73 24.64
C SER A 107 3.98 -27.72 23.24
N THR A 108 3.74 -26.67 22.48
CA THR A 108 4.16 -26.42 21.08
C THR A 108 3.54 -27.33 20.01
N SER A 109 2.72 -28.30 20.39
CA SER A 109 1.99 -29.14 19.44
C SER A 109 0.64 -28.54 19.03
N SER A 110 0.16 -28.92 17.85
CA SER A 110 -1.13 -28.49 17.33
C SER A 110 -2.24 -29.51 17.60
N PHE A 111 -3.43 -29.02 17.93
CA PHE A 111 -4.68 -29.77 17.79
C PHE A 111 -5.34 -29.34 16.48
N THR A 112 -5.52 -30.30 15.56
CA THR A 112 -6.14 -30.06 14.25
C THR A 112 -7.36 -30.94 14.01
N PHE A 113 -8.30 -30.42 13.22
CA PHE A 113 -9.45 -31.13 12.69
C PHE A 113 -10.02 -30.38 11.49
N ASP A 114 -10.90 -31.04 10.73
CA ASP A 114 -11.59 -30.44 9.60
C ASP A 114 -13.07 -30.22 9.91
N ILE A 115 -13.60 -29.06 9.53
CA ILE A 115 -15.05 -28.84 9.42
C ILE A 115 -15.41 -29.00 7.96
N THR A 116 -16.14 -30.07 7.64
CA THR A 116 -16.56 -30.42 6.29
C THR A 116 -18.02 -30.05 6.06
N GLY A 117 -18.40 -29.84 4.80
CA GLY A 117 -19.79 -29.53 4.44
C GLY A 117 -20.20 -28.08 4.72
N ALA A 118 -19.24 -27.17 4.99
CA ALA A 118 -19.53 -25.79 5.29
C ALA A 118 -20.01 -25.05 4.03
N ILE A 119 -21.32 -24.87 3.89
CA ILE A 119 -21.96 -24.17 2.77
C ILE A 119 -22.89 -23.09 3.32
N SER A 120 -22.82 -21.89 2.75
CA SER A 120 -23.71 -20.78 3.07
C SER A 120 -24.31 -20.21 1.79
N ASN A 121 -25.60 -19.89 1.84
CA ASN A 121 -26.30 -19.13 0.79
C ASN A 121 -26.56 -17.68 1.20
N GLY A 122 -25.85 -17.19 2.23
CA GLY A 122 -25.93 -15.81 2.70
C GLY A 122 -25.37 -14.79 1.71
N THR A 123 -25.41 -13.52 2.10
CA THR A 123 -24.81 -12.42 1.34
C THR A 123 -23.35 -12.22 1.71
N SER A 124 -22.54 -11.74 0.76
CA SER A 124 -21.11 -11.50 1.01
C SER A 124 -20.89 -10.57 2.21
N THR A 125 -20.08 -11.03 3.16
CA THR A 125 -19.80 -10.36 4.42
C THR A 125 -18.57 -11.00 5.08
N MET A 126 -18.22 -10.59 6.29
CA MET A 126 -17.29 -11.27 7.18
C MET A 126 -17.90 -11.38 8.58
N ASP A 127 -17.59 -12.47 9.28
CA ASP A 127 -17.96 -12.65 10.68
C ASP A 127 -17.02 -13.68 11.35
N THR A 128 -17.11 -13.81 12.66
CA THR A 128 -16.14 -14.55 13.48
C THR A 128 -16.48 -16.04 13.54
N ILE A 129 -15.48 -16.91 13.33
CA ILE A 129 -15.49 -18.29 13.86
C ILE A 129 -14.79 -18.28 15.21
N GLN A 130 -15.45 -18.85 16.23
CA GLN A 130 -14.96 -18.87 17.60
C GLN A 130 -15.01 -20.28 18.17
N ILE A 131 -13.98 -20.65 18.93
CA ILE A 131 -13.96 -21.90 19.70
C ILE A 131 -13.83 -21.56 21.18
N ASN A 132 -14.83 -21.93 21.97
CA ASN A 132 -14.76 -21.88 23.43
C ASN A 132 -14.09 -23.15 23.94
N LEU A 133 -13.10 -22.99 24.81
CA LEU A 133 -12.28 -24.04 25.36
C LEU A 133 -12.67 -24.25 26.83
N ASN A 134 -13.26 -25.41 27.15
CA ASN A 134 -13.76 -25.70 28.50
C ASN A 134 -13.07 -26.92 29.10
N ASN A 135 -12.81 -26.87 30.41
CA ASN A 135 -12.19 -27.95 31.19
C ASN A 135 -10.89 -28.47 30.56
N LEU A 136 -10.11 -27.59 29.94
CA LEU A 136 -8.75 -27.85 29.44
C LEU A 136 -7.78 -27.25 30.47
N GLU A 137 -7.21 -28.12 31.31
CA GLU A 137 -6.40 -27.68 32.46
C GLU A 137 -4.95 -27.44 32.03
N GLY A 138 -4.46 -26.23 32.25
CA GLY A 138 -3.09 -25.85 31.90
C GLY A 138 -2.80 -24.42 32.32
N ILE A 139 -1.54 -24.02 32.19
CA ILE A 139 -1.14 -22.63 32.40
C ILE A 139 -1.63 -21.82 31.20
N ASN A 140 -2.15 -20.60 31.40
CA ASN A 140 -2.51 -19.65 30.34
C ASN A 140 -3.45 -20.20 29.23
N VAL A 141 -4.24 -21.23 29.50
CA VAL A 141 -5.23 -21.73 28.54
C VAL A 141 -6.32 -20.68 28.34
N GLN A 142 -6.51 -20.25 27.10
CA GLN A 142 -7.49 -19.21 26.77
C GLN A 142 -8.91 -19.77 26.87
N ALA A 143 -9.84 -18.98 27.40
CA ALA A 143 -11.26 -19.38 27.43
C ALA A 143 -11.87 -19.50 26.03
N SER A 144 -11.34 -18.75 25.06
CA SER A 144 -11.71 -18.87 23.66
C SER A 144 -10.58 -18.42 22.73
N VAL A 145 -10.64 -18.95 21.50
CA VAL A 145 -9.86 -18.52 20.34
C VAL A 145 -10.80 -18.17 19.20
N SER A 146 -10.42 -17.20 18.36
CA SER A 146 -11.29 -16.70 17.30
C SER A 146 -10.49 -16.20 16.09
N GLN A 147 -11.15 -16.22 14.93
CA GLN A 147 -10.63 -15.68 13.69
C GLN A 147 -11.82 -15.21 12.84
N ASN A 148 -11.64 -14.18 12.02
CA ASN A 148 -12.67 -13.84 11.04
C ASN A 148 -12.64 -14.80 9.86
N LEU A 149 -13.83 -15.17 9.38
CA LEU A 149 -14.04 -15.92 8.15
C LEU A 149 -14.83 -15.04 7.19
N SER A 150 -14.37 -14.96 5.95
CA SER A 150 -14.99 -14.14 4.90
C SER A 150 -15.92 -14.98 4.03
N LEU A 151 -17.17 -14.56 3.85
CA LEU A 151 -18.09 -15.11 2.85
C LEU A 151 -17.99 -14.27 1.57
N ASN A 152 -17.38 -14.83 0.54
CA ASN A 152 -17.12 -14.16 -0.73
C ASN A 152 -18.13 -14.59 -1.80
N ASN A 153 -18.39 -13.70 -2.75
CA ASN A 153 -19.05 -14.09 -4.00
C ASN A 153 -18.23 -15.18 -4.72
N PRO A 154 -18.88 -16.12 -5.44
CA PRO A 154 -18.18 -17.15 -6.18
C PRO A 154 -17.13 -16.58 -7.13
N VAL A 155 -15.98 -17.24 -7.23
CA VAL A 155 -14.92 -16.84 -8.15
C VAL A 155 -15.41 -16.94 -9.59
N VAL A 156 -15.32 -15.84 -10.33
CA VAL A 156 -15.61 -15.80 -11.76
C VAL A 156 -14.29 -15.67 -12.52
N ILE A 157 -14.01 -16.63 -13.39
CA ILE A 157 -12.72 -16.73 -14.09
C ILE A 157 -12.41 -15.54 -15.02
N THR A 158 -13.44 -14.84 -15.49
CA THR A 158 -13.29 -13.65 -16.36
C THR A 158 -13.07 -12.36 -15.57
N ASN A 159 -13.30 -12.38 -14.25
CA ASN A 159 -13.05 -11.22 -13.41
C ASN A 159 -11.55 -11.08 -13.15
N LYS A 160 -11.12 -9.83 -12.96
CA LYS A 160 -9.74 -9.53 -12.59
C LYS A 160 -9.48 -9.83 -11.12
N ASP A 161 -8.21 -10.06 -10.80
CA ASP A 161 -7.71 -10.16 -9.44
C ASP A 161 -7.22 -8.78 -8.98
N ILE A 162 -7.90 -8.22 -7.97
CA ILE A 162 -7.58 -6.88 -7.45
C ILE A 162 -6.21 -6.85 -6.76
N THR A 163 -5.70 -7.99 -6.25
CA THR A 163 -4.39 -8.08 -5.57
C THR A 163 -3.21 -7.74 -6.48
N THR A 164 -3.41 -7.80 -7.79
CA THR A 164 -2.38 -7.45 -8.78
C THR A 164 -2.11 -5.94 -8.89
N VAL A 165 -3.04 -5.10 -8.42
CA VAL A 165 -2.98 -3.64 -8.53
C VAL A 165 -3.23 -2.93 -7.20
N MET A 166 -3.57 -3.65 -6.14
CA MET A 166 -4.01 -3.08 -4.88
C MET A 166 -3.08 -3.52 -3.75
N GLN A 167 -2.35 -2.57 -3.18
CA GLN A 167 -1.51 -2.78 -2.00
C GLN A 167 -2.16 -2.19 -0.76
N LEU A 168 -2.21 -2.97 0.32
CA LEU A 168 -2.66 -2.53 1.63
C LEU A 168 -1.51 -2.51 2.62
N ASN A 169 -1.48 -1.50 3.49
CA ASN A 169 -0.56 -1.46 4.62
C ASN A 169 -1.17 -0.64 5.77
N LEU A 170 -0.63 -0.87 6.96
CA LEU A 170 -0.88 -0.02 8.12
C LEU A 170 0.33 0.88 8.36
N ASP A 171 0.09 2.15 8.66
CA ASP A 171 1.15 3.01 9.17
C ASP A 171 1.78 2.38 10.41
N ASN A 172 3.11 2.43 10.51
CA ASN A 172 3.86 1.89 11.63
C ASN A 172 3.50 0.42 11.98
N GLN A 173 3.24 -0.40 10.96
CA GLN A 173 2.84 -1.81 11.10
C GLN A 173 1.58 -2.01 11.97
N GLY A 174 0.72 -0.99 12.07
CA GLY A 174 -0.50 -1.07 12.87
C GLY A 174 -0.25 -1.19 14.36
N SER A 175 0.85 -0.64 14.88
CA SER A 175 1.19 -0.74 16.30
C SER A 175 0.07 -0.24 17.22
N VAL A 176 -0.34 -1.07 18.19
CA VAL A 176 -1.33 -0.75 19.23
C VAL A 176 -0.68 -0.94 20.60
N PHE A 177 -0.78 0.06 21.48
CA PHE A 177 -0.33 -0.02 22.85
C PHE A 177 -1.44 -0.55 23.75
N VAL A 178 -1.14 -1.59 24.52
CA VAL A 178 -2.09 -2.23 25.44
C VAL A 178 -2.42 -1.28 26.59
N SER A 179 -3.71 -1.17 26.88
CA SER A 179 -4.29 -0.37 27.96
C SER A 179 -4.32 -1.14 29.27
N VAL A 180 -4.29 -0.41 30.39
CA VAL A 180 -4.64 -0.94 31.72
C VAL A 180 -5.84 -0.17 32.26
N ALA A 181 -6.63 -0.77 33.14
CA ALA A 181 -7.90 -0.18 33.59
C ALA A 181 -7.75 1.23 34.19
N SER A 182 -6.60 1.53 34.80
CA SER A 182 -6.27 2.84 35.36
C SER A 182 -5.72 3.84 34.34
N ASP A 183 -5.30 3.40 33.15
CA ASP A 183 -4.69 4.21 32.10
C ASP A 183 -5.13 3.70 30.71
N PRO A 184 -6.38 3.99 30.29
CA PRO A 184 -6.87 3.62 28.97
C PRO A 184 -6.17 4.42 27.87
N LEU A 185 -5.62 3.72 26.89
CA LEU A 185 -4.90 4.31 25.77
C LEU A 185 -5.78 4.29 24.52
N ASN A 186 -6.12 5.47 24.01
CA ASN A 186 -6.88 5.61 22.77
C ASN A 186 -5.96 5.49 21.57
N ASN A 187 -5.72 4.26 21.11
CA ASN A 187 -4.90 4.02 19.92
C ASN A 187 -5.64 4.42 18.65
N THR A 188 -4.86 4.83 17.65
CA THR A 188 -5.30 5.05 16.28
C THR A 188 -4.39 4.30 15.32
N ILE A 189 -4.97 3.48 14.46
CA ILE A 189 -4.26 2.83 13.34
C ILE A 189 -4.75 3.42 12.03
N TYR A 190 -3.86 3.51 11.04
CA TYR A 190 -4.17 4.08 9.72
C TYR A 190 -4.02 3.03 8.64
N LEU A 191 -5.12 2.67 7.99
CA LEU A 191 -5.19 1.76 6.86
C LEU A 191 -5.03 2.51 5.55
N ASN A 192 -3.98 2.18 4.80
CA ASN A 192 -3.72 2.72 3.46
C ASN A 192 -4.17 1.72 2.41
N LEU A 193 -5.04 2.17 1.50
CA LEU A 193 -5.39 1.46 0.27
C LEU A 193 -4.69 2.19 -0.89
N LYS A 194 -3.60 1.60 -1.40
CA LYS A 194 -2.80 2.17 -2.49
C LYS A 194 -2.93 1.43 -3.82
N ASN A 195 -3.50 2.07 -4.84
CA ASN A 195 -3.46 1.60 -6.21
C ASN A 195 -2.01 1.67 -6.73
N THR A 196 -1.45 0.52 -7.11
CA THR A 196 -0.12 0.40 -7.70
C THR A 196 -0.17 0.22 -9.22
N GLY A 197 -1.36 0.19 -9.80
CA GLY A 197 -1.58 0.13 -11.23
C GLY A 197 -1.19 1.42 -11.95
N THR A 198 -1.05 1.33 -13.28
CA THR A 198 -0.77 2.47 -14.16
C THR A 198 -2.02 3.23 -14.60
N THR A 199 -3.21 2.70 -14.29
CA THR A 199 -4.53 3.31 -14.54
C THR A 199 -5.28 3.43 -13.22
N PRO A 200 -6.32 4.28 -13.14
CA PRO A 200 -7.25 4.27 -12.01
C PRO A 200 -7.81 2.85 -11.74
N LEU A 201 -8.22 2.59 -10.50
CA LEU A 201 -8.75 1.30 -10.10
C LEU A 201 -10.01 0.93 -10.91
N TYR A 202 -10.82 1.95 -11.23
CA TYR A 202 -11.87 1.90 -12.24
C TYR A 202 -11.50 2.80 -13.43
N ASP A 203 -11.28 2.22 -14.60
CA ASP A 203 -10.81 2.90 -15.81
C ASP A 203 -11.87 2.84 -16.91
N ASP A 204 -12.88 3.70 -16.81
CA ASP A 204 -13.90 3.88 -17.84
C ASP A 204 -14.49 5.30 -17.79
N SER A 205 -15.02 5.74 -18.93
CA SER A 205 -15.74 7.00 -19.10
C SER A 205 -17.14 7.03 -18.46
N LYS A 206 -17.75 5.85 -18.25
CA LYS A 206 -19.05 5.71 -17.58
C LYS A 206 -18.85 5.61 -16.07
N MET A 207 -19.84 6.00 -15.27
CA MET A 207 -19.80 5.71 -13.84
C MET A 207 -20.05 4.22 -13.56
N TRP A 208 -19.36 3.69 -12.57
CA TRP A 208 -19.60 2.36 -12.01
C TRP A 208 -21.01 2.25 -11.41
N THR A 209 -21.54 1.03 -11.32
CA THR A 209 -22.93 0.76 -10.87
C THR A 209 -23.05 -0.30 -9.78
N GLY A 210 -21.95 -0.97 -9.41
CA GLY A 210 -21.92 -2.13 -8.52
C GLY A 210 -22.00 -1.86 -7.01
N ASN A 211 -22.00 -0.60 -6.56
CA ASN A 211 -21.87 -0.23 -5.15
C ASN A 211 -20.62 -0.89 -4.48
N PRO A 212 -19.41 -0.48 -4.90
CA PRO A 212 -18.16 -1.01 -4.36
C PRO A 212 -18.03 -0.72 -2.87
N ILE A 213 -17.79 -1.75 -2.06
CA ILE A 213 -17.68 -1.64 -0.60
C ILE A 213 -16.44 -2.40 -0.13
N VAL A 214 -15.66 -1.76 0.74
CA VAL A 214 -14.61 -2.38 1.54
C VAL A 214 -15.16 -2.64 2.94
N ASN A 215 -15.30 -3.89 3.32
CA ASN A 215 -15.66 -4.29 4.68
C ASN A 215 -14.37 -4.45 5.49
N VAL A 216 -14.30 -3.87 6.69
CA VAL A 216 -13.16 -3.99 7.60
C VAL A 216 -13.63 -4.59 8.91
N SER A 217 -12.88 -5.56 9.44
CA SER A 217 -13.15 -6.18 10.74
C SER A 217 -11.84 -6.58 11.41
N PHE A 218 -11.87 -6.84 12.72
CA PHE A 218 -10.72 -7.25 13.52
C PHE A 218 -10.98 -8.60 14.18
N VAL A 219 -9.93 -9.23 14.71
CA VAL A 219 -10.12 -10.39 15.59
C VAL A 219 -10.63 -9.90 16.94
N TYR A 220 -11.82 -10.36 17.35
CA TYR A 220 -12.47 -9.95 18.59
C TYR A 220 -12.34 -11.00 19.70
N GLY A 221 -12.39 -10.53 20.95
CA GLY A 221 -12.36 -11.40 22.12
C GLY A 221 -11.76 -10.74 23.36
N ASN A 222 -11.70 -11.52 24.45
CA ASN A 222 -11.19 -11.09 25.76
C ASN A 222 -9.78 -11.61 26.08
N THR A 223 -9.16 -12.35 25.16
CA THR A 223 -7.91 -13.08 25.41
C THR A 223 -6.79 -12.59 24.47
N ALA A 224 -5.57 -13.12 24.65
CA ALA A 224 -4.45 -12.82 23.77
C ALA A 224 -4.77 -13.14 22.29
N GLY A 225 -4.23 -12.38 21.35
CA GLY A 225 -4.58 -12.52 19.92
C GLY A 225 -5.81 -11.75 19.46
N ALA A 226 -6.69 -11.30 20.36
CA ALA A 226 -7.79 -10.40 20.03
C ALA A 226 -7.39 -8.93 20.17
N LEU A 227 -7.98 -8.05 19.35
CA LEU A 227 -7.82 -6.60 19.47
C LEU A 227 -8.66 -6.02 20.62
N ALA A 228 -9.94 -6.38 20.66
CA ALA A 228 -10.92 -5.88 21.62
C ALA A 228 -12.12 -6.83 21.72
N PRO A 229 -12.86 -6.87 22.84
CA PRO A 229 -14.10 -7.61 22.94
C PRO A 229 -15.23 -6.95 22.14
N ASP A 230 -16.07 -7.77 21.53
CA ASP A 230 -17.26 -7.37 20.77
C ASP A 230 -18.58 -7.70 21.49
N THR A 231 -18.54 -7.79 22.82
CA THR A 231 -19.69 -8.20 23.63
C THR A 231 -20.95 -7.38 23.33
N LYS A 232 -21.98 -8.09 22.89
CA LYS A 232 -23.27 -7.53 22.43
C LYS A 232 -24.03 -6.85 23.56
N GLY A 233 -24.68 -5.73 23.26
CA GLY A 233 -25.41 -4.94 24.24
C GLY A 233 -24.51 -4.28 25.29
N GLN A 234 -23.19 -4.29 25.09
CA GLN A 234 -22.18 -3.70 25.96
C GLN A 234 -21.29 -2.69 25.19
N ALA A 235 -21.81 -2.11 24.10
CA ALA A 235 -21.07 -1.13 23.30
C ALA A 235 -20.50 0.07 24.06
N SER A 236 -21.10 0.47 25.19
CA SER A 236 -20.60 1.58 26.01
C SER A 236 -19.47 1.19 26.97
N SER A 237 -19.12 -0.10 27.07
CA SER A 237 -18.05 -0.56 27.94
C SER A 237 -16.69 -0.10 27.42
N LEU A 238 -15.85 0.37 28.34
CA LEU A 238 -14.47 0.77 28.03
C LEU A 238 -13.72 -0.40 27.37
N GLY A 239 -13.10 -0.13 26.22
CA GLY A 239 -12.37 -1.14 25.44
C GLY A 239 -13.22 -2.00 24.53
N SER A 240 -14.52 -1.74 24.42
CA SER A 240 -15.40 -2.42 23.46
C SER A 240 -15.00 -2.11 22.01
N ALA A 241 -14.98 -3.14 21.16
CA ALA A 241 -14.75 -3.01 19.73
C ALA A 241 -15.79 -2.12 19.03
N TRP A 242 -17.00 -2.02 19.59
CA TRP A 242 -18.08 -1.16 19.09
C TRP A 242 -17.81 0.35 19.27
N LEU A 243 -16.81 0.74 20.07
CA LEU A 243 -16.38 2.13 20.23
C LEU A 243 -15.36 2.57 19.16
N ILE A 244 -14.76 1.61 18.45
CA ILE A 244 -13.76 1.90 17.42
C ILE A 244 -14.45 2.66 16.29
N SER A 245 -13.86 3.80 15.91
CA SER A 245 -14.45 4.71 14.95
C SER A 245 -13.56 4.83 13.72
N ALA A 246 -14.13 4.58 12.54
CA ALA A 246 -13.49 4.91 11.28
C ALA A 246 -13.60 6.41 10.98
N SER A 247 -12.61 6.94 10.27
CA SER A 247 -12.64 8.27 9.67
C SER A 247 -11.73 8.33 8.46
N LEU A 248 -12.04 9.21 7.50
CA LEU A 248 -11.19 9.43 6.33
C LEU A 248 -10.04 10.39 6.69
N SER A 249 -8.80 9.98 6.40
CA SER A 249 -7.58 10.73 6.73
C SER A 249 -6.91 11.41 5.52
N THR A 250 -7.43 11.19 4.33
CA THR A 250 -6.95 11.79 3.07
C THR A 250 -8.04 12.62 2.42
N ASN A 251 -7.68 13.62 1.64
CA ASN A 251 -8.64 14.39 0.84
C ASN A 251 -9.04 13.62 -0.44
N GLN A 252 -9.62 12.43 -0.28
CA GLN A 252 -10.12 11.58 -1.35
C GLN A 252 -11.65 11.53 -1.28
N ASP A 253 -12.32 11.31 -2.40
CA ASP A 253 -13.78 11.32 -2.47
C ASP A 253 -14.36 9.96 -2.01
N TRP A 254 -14.28 9.71 -0.70
CA TRP A 254 -14.69 8.47 -0.05
C TRP A 254 -15.53 8.74 1.21
N GLY A 255 -16.38 7.79 1.56
CA GLY A 255 -17.16 7.74 2.78
C GLY A 255 -16.87 6.49 3.61
N TYR A 256 -17.45 6.46 4.80
CA TYR A 256 -17.38 5.33 5.72
C TYR A 256 -18.66 5.22 6.54
N GLN A 257 -18.88 4.03 7.11
CA GLN A 257 -19.97 3.75 8.03
C GLN A 257 -19.44 2.89 9.18
N ASN A 258 -19.64 3.36 10.41
CA ASN A 258 -19.33 2.61 11.62
C ASN A 258 -20.42 1.56 11.89
N PRO A 259 -20.05 0.38 12.42
CA PRO A 259 -21.02 -0.62 12.86
C PRO A 259 -21.84 -0.09 14.05
N VAL A 260 -23.06 -0.61 14.19
CA VAL A 260 -23.98 -0.25 15.28
C VAL A 260 -24.28 -1.51 16.08
N ASP A 261 -24.10 -1.45 17.40
CA ASP A 261 -24.49 -2.53 18.31
C ASP A 261 -26.02 -2.58 18.40
N THR A 262 -26.59 -3.61 17.79
CA THR A 262 -28.04 -3.87 17.82
C THR A 262 -28.43 -4.90 18.88
N GLY A 263 -27.46 -5.41 19.66
CA GLY A 263 -27.66 -6.52 20.59
C GLY A 263 -27.91 -7.87 19.92
N GLN A 264 -27.71 -7.97 18.60
CA GLN A 264 -27.89 -9.19 17.81
C GLN A 264 -26.56 -9.91 17.54
N SER A 265 -26.61 -11.06 16.86
CA SER A 265 -25.48 -12.00 16.78
C SER A 265 -24.25 -11.55 15.99
N ASN A 266 -24.23 -10.34 15.42
CA ASN A 266 -23.19 -9.91 14.49
C ASN A 266 -22.00 -9.26 15.21
N SER A 267 -20.78 -9.57 14.78
CA SER A 267 -19.59 -8.82 15.18
C SER A 267 -19.50 -7.46 14.43
N PRO A 268 -18.74 -6.48 14.96
CA PRO A 268 -18.52 -5.19 14.30
C PRO A 268 -17.87 -5.35 12.91
N VAL A 269 -18.41 -4.64 11.91
CA VAL A 269 -17.83 -4.52 10.57
C VAL A 269 -17.99 -3.08 10.10
N TRP A 270 -16.88 -2.41 9.79
CA TRP A 270 -16.89 -1.08 9.19
C TRP A 270 -17.02 -1.20 7.68
N GLN A 271 -17.76 -0.28 7.07
CA GLN A 271 -17.89 -0.20 5.62
C GLN A 271 -17.22 1.07 5.12
N LEU A 272 -16.33 0.95 4.14
CA LEU A 272 -15.68 2.06 3.45
C LEU A 272 -16.10 2.00 1.98
N TYR A 273 -16.42 3.14 1.39
CA TYR A 273 -16.96 3.18 0.03
C TYR A 273 -16.56 4.46 -0.70
N PRO A 274 -16.25 4.43 -2.01
CA PRO A 274 -16.06 5.65 -2.78
C PRO A 274 -17.40 6.40 -2.86
N ASN A 275 -17.36 7.73 -2.84
CA ASN A 275 -18.56 8.51 -3.06
C ASN A 275 -19.07 8.29 -4.49
N PRO A 276 -20.40 8.35 -4.76
CA PRO A 276 -20.96 8.09 -6.09
C PRO A 276 -20.48 9.01 -7.22
N THR A 277 -19.76 10.08 -6.91
CA THR A 277 -19.12 11.01 -7.84
C THR A 277 -17.67 10.66 -8.15
N ASN A 278 -17.06 9.76 -7.40
CA ASN A 278 -15.66 9.36 -7.54
C ASN A 278 -15.51 8.32 -8.67
N GLN A 279 -15.30 8.80 -9.90
CA GLN A 279 -15.17 7.96 -11.09
C GLN A 279 -14.02 6.96 -11.01
N ASP A 280 -12.84 7.44 -10.59
CA ASP A 280 -11.60 6.66 -10.56
C ASP A 280 -11.59 5.58 -9.46
N ILE A 281 -12.46 5.74 -8.45
CA ILE A 281 -12.45 5.03 -7.17
C ILE A 281 -11.14 5.28 -6.39
N ILE A 282 -10.01 4.79 -6.88
CA ILE A 282 -8.65 5.17 -6.45
C ILE A 282 -7.86 5.49 -7.72
N GLY A 283 -7.37 6.72 -7.83
CA GLY A 283 -6.65 7.20 -9.01
C GLY A 283 -5.23 6.64 -9.10
N THR A 284 -4.35 7.38 -9.78
CA THR A 284 -2.91 7.10 -9.89
C THR A 284 -2.09 8.30 -9.39
N GLY A 285 -0.76 8.14 -9.33
CA GLY A 285 0.15 9.21 -8.91
C GLY A 285 -0.20 9.75 -7.51
N ALA A 286 -0.45 11.06 -7.40
CA ALA A 286 -0.81 11.72 -6.15
C ALA A 286 -2.17 11.26 -5.58
N ASN A 287 -3.06 10.73 -6.42
CA ASN A 287 -4.40 10.24 -6.04
C ASN A 287 -4.44 8.71 -5.88
N ALA A 288 -3.29 8.05 -5.89
CA ALA A 288 -3.19 6.60 -5.82
C ALA A 288 -3.47 6.01 -4.44
N ASN A 289 -3.67 6.83 -3.40
CA ASN A 289 -3.78 6.36 -2.03
C ASN A 289 -4.96 7.00 -1.31
N VAL A 290 -5.77 6.16 -0.66
CA VAL A 290 -6.78 6.57 0.31
C VAL A 290 -6.42 6.00 1.68
N THR A 291 -6.52 6.82 2.72
CA THR A 291 -6.18 6.40 4.10
C THR A 291 -7.38 6.56 5.01
N PHE A 292 -7.68 5.53 5.79
CA PHE A 292 -8.68 5.55 6.85
C PHE A 292 -8.03 5.38 8.22
N ALA A 293 -8.44 6.21 9.19
CA ALA A 293 -8.05 6.04 10.59
C ALA A 293 -9.13 5.25 11.32
N PHE A 294 -8.70 4.26 12.11
CA PHE A 294 -9.53 3.58 13.10
C PHE A 294 -9.05 4.03 14.48
N SER A 295 -9.81 4.91 15.13
CA SER A 295 -9.49 5.53 16.41
C SER A 295 -10.30 4.94 17.56
N ASN A 296 -10.01 5.36 18.79
CA ASN A 296 -10.65 4.90 20.04
C ASN A 296 -10.42 3.41 20.33
N ILE A 297 -9.28 2.88 19.88
CA ILE A 297 -8.88 1.49 20.16
C ILE A 297 -8.23 1.46 21.55
N ALA A 298 -9.01 1.12 22.58
CA ALA A 298 -8.52 0.83 23.92
C ALA A 298 -8.43 -0.69 24.13
N SER A 299 -7.30 -1.29 23.79
CA SER A 299 -7.10 -2.75 23.85
C SER A 299 -6.61 -3.17 25.23
N PHE A 300 -7.39 -3.96 25.98
CA PHE A 300 -7.01 -4.50 27.30
C PHE A 300 -6.53 -5.95 27.24
N THR A 301 -6.53 -6.55 26.06
CA THR A 301 -6.07 -7.92 25.85
C THR A 301 -4.53 -7.93 25.80
N PRO A 302 -3.88 -9.01 26.27
CA PRO A 302 -2.40 -9.09 26.35
C PRO A 302 -1.68 -8.74 25.05
N THR A 303 -0.41 -8.35 25.15
CA THR A 303 0.45 -8.03 23.99
C THR A 303 0.56 -9.20 22.99
N GLY A 304 1.13 -8.95 21.81
CA GLY A 304 1.28 -9.95 20.74
C GLY A 304 0.57 -9.55 19.44
N HIS A 305 0.50 -10.49 18.51
CA HIS A 305 -0.07 -10.26 17.19
C HIS A 305 -1.60 -10.39 17.20
N THR A 306 -2.28 -9.57 16.41
CA THR A 306 -3.70 -9.70 16.06
C THR A 306 -3.88 -9.33 14.59
N GLN A 307 -5.09 -9.44 14.05
CA GLN A 307 -5.32 -9.27 12.60
C GLN A 307 -6.47 -8.31 12.31
N MET A 308 -6.28 -7.54 11.24
CA MET A 308 -7.32 -6.79 10.53
C MET A 308 -7.64 -7.53 9.23
N TYR A 309 -8.94 -7.66 8.95
CA TYR A 309 -9.47 -8.25 7.73
C TYR A 309 -10.09 -7.16 6.88
N VAL A 310 -9.73 -7.11 5.60
CA VAL A 310 -10.20 -6.09 4.65
C VAL A 310 -10.73 -6.77 3.40
N GLN A 311 -12.05 -6.83 3.25
CA GLN A 311 -12.75 -7.50 2.15
C GLN A 311 -13.26 -6.49 1.12
N PHE A 312 -12.82 -6.61 -0.12
CA PHE A 312 -13.28 -5.82 -1.26
C PHE A 312 -14.43 -6.55 -1.97
N THR A 313 -15.59 -5.92 -2.04
CA THR A 313 -16.80 -6.46 -2.67
C THR A 313 -17.33 -5.52 -3.75
N ASN A 314 -17.84 -6.10 -4.84
CA ASN A 314 -18.48 -5.39 -5.96
C ASN A 314 -17.63 -4.33 -6.69
N PHE A 315 -16.31 -4.43 -6.62
CA PHE A 315 -15.41 -3.55 -7.37
C PHE A 315 -15.41 -3.92 -8.85
N GLN A 316 -15.40 -2.91 -9.71
CA GLN A 316 -15.31 -3.05 -11.16
C GLN A 316 -14.00 -2.45 -11.66
N ALA A 317 -13.39 -3.09 -12.66
CA ALA A 317 -12.21 -2.53 -13.34
C ALA A 317 -12.61 -1.54 -14.44
N ASN A 318 -13.78 -1.74 -15.05
CA ASN A 318 -14.43 -0.87 -16.02
C ASN A 318 -15.91 -1.29 -16.16
N SER A 319 -16.67 -0.70 -17.08
CA SER A 319 -18.10 -0.99 -17.24
C SER A 319 -18.45 -2.42 -17.71
N THR A 320 -17.46 -3.22 -18.10
CA THR A 320 -17.66 -4.59 -18.62
C THR A 320 -16.93 -5.68 -17.84
N THR A 321 -15.98 -5.30 -16.97
CA THR A 321 -15.09 -6.22 -16.27
C THR A 321 -15.12 -5.94 -14.78
N ASN A 322 -15.44 -6.97 -13.99
CA ASN A 322 -15.45 -6.89 -12.54
C ASN A 322 -14.12 -7.39 -11.93
N TYR A 323 -13.85 -7.04 -10.69
CA TYR A 323 -12.90 -7.76 -9.85
C TYR A 323 -13.61 -8.88 -9.07
N ASN A 324 -12.89 -9.97 -8.79
CA ASN A 324 -13.38 -10.95 -7.83
C ASN A 324 -13.41 -10.34 -6.42
N THR A 325 -14.32 -10.86 -5.57
CA THR A 325 -14.30 -10.52 -4.15
C THR A 325 -13.02 -11.06 -3.52
N THR A 326 -12.34 -10.24 -2.73
CA THR A 326 -11.00 -10.55 -2.20
C THR A 326 -10.90 -10.08 -0.77
N VAL A 327 -10.23 -10.86 0.09
CA VAL A 327 -9.90 -10.46 1.45
C VAL A 327 -8.39 -10.30 1.61
N TYR A 328 -7.98 -9.25 2.31
CA TYR A 328 -6.62 -9.08 2.81
C TYR A 328 -6.62 -9.31 4.31
N VAL A 329 -5.61 -10.03 4.81
CA VAL A 329 -5.36 -10.20 6.24
C VAL A 329 -4.08 -9.44 6.57
N ILE A 330 -4.19 -8.44 7.44
CA ILE A 330 -3.10 -7.53 7.79
C ILE A 330 -2.79 -7.69 9.27
N ASP A 331 -1.52 -7.85 9.59
CA ASP A 331 -1.05 -8.00 10.97
C ASP A 331 -1.09 -6.67 11.73
N ILE A 332 -1.46 -6.73 13.00
CA ILE A 332 -1.44 -5.65 13.98
C ILE A 332 -0.58 -6.13 15.15
N ILE A 333 0.41 -5.31 15.51
CA ILE A 333 1.31 -5.62 16.62
C ILE A 333 0.82 -4.90 17.87
N LYS A 334 0.42 -5.66 18.89
CA LYS A 334 0.12 -5.12 20.22
C LYS A 334 1.35 -5.21 21.11
N GLN A 335 1.66 -4.11 21.80
CA GLN A 335 2.85 -4.00 22.64
C GLN A 335 2.56 -3.19 23.90
N ASP A 336 3.43 -3.32 24.90
CA ASP A 336 3.34 -2.47 26.08
C ASP A 336 3.63 -1.02 25.72
N PRO A 337 2.95 -0.04 26.37
CA PRO A 337 3.30 1.36 26.22
C PRO A 337 4.78 1.57 26.61
N PRO A 338 5.50 2.47 25.93
CA PRO A 338 6.91 2.69 26.22
C PRO A 338 7.08 3.25 27.65
N PRO A 339 8.18 2.90 28.33
CA PRO A 339 8.39 3.32 29.72
C PRO A 339 8.68 4.82 29.85
N THR A 340 8.94 5.52 28.74
CA THR A 340 9.31 6.93 28.70
C THR A 340 8.33 7.73 27.84
N ARG A 341 8.02 8.94 28.31
CA ARG A 341 7.26 9.95 27.55
C ARG A 341 8.04 10.41 26.32
N GLY A 342 7.36 10.84 25.26
CA GLY A 342 7.97 11.42 24.07
C GLY A 342 7.27 11.04 22.76
N LEU A 343 7.92 11.39 21.64
CA LEU A 343 7.55 10.95 20.30
C LEU A 343 7.80 9.46 20.13
N LEU A 344 6.88 8.78 19.44
CA LEU A 344 6.92 7.35 19.18
C LEU A 344 7.27 7.03 17.72
N ASN A 345 6.76 7.85 16.80
CA ASN A 345 7.04 7.74 15.38
C ASN A 345 6.91 9.11 14.70
N PHE A 346 7.66 9.34 13.61
CA PHE A 346 7.62 10.54 12.79
C PHE A 346 8.05 10.25 11.35
N PHE A 347 7.16 10.47 10.38
CA PHE A 347 7.38 10.14 8.96
C PHE A 347 6.50 10.98 8.03
N SER A 348 6.72 10.85 6.73
CA SER A 348 5.84 11.41 5.68
C SER A 348 4.90 10.36 5.12
N THR A 349 3.62 10.71 4.95
CA THR A 349 2.62 9.85 4.32
C THR A 349 2.76 9.78 2.79
N ALA A 350 3.56 10.65 2.19
CA ALA A 350 3.95 10.58 0.78
C ALA A 350 5.20 9.70 0.55
N GLY A 351 5.77 9.11 1.61
CA GLY A 351 7.03 8.37 1.55
C GLY A 351 8.27 9.26 1.69
N SER A 352 9.44 8.66 1.51
CA SER A 352 10.74 9.32 1.67
C SER A 352 11.29 9.97 0.41
N ILE A 353 10.63 9.78 -0.75
CA ILE A 353 11.04 10.38 -2.03
C ILE A 353 9.85 11.15 -2.61
N ILE A 354 10.05 12.44 -2.87
CA ILE A 354 9.08 13.28 -3.56
C ILE A 354 9.65 13.60 -4.95
N PRO A 355 9.16 12.95 -6.02
CA PRO A 355 9.58 13.27 -7.37
C PRO A 355 8.91 14.56 -7.86
N LEU A 356 9.72 15.46 -8.42
CA LEU A 356 9.26 16.64 -9.13
C LEU A 356 9.44 16.44 -10.63
N THR A 357 8.42 16.82 -11.40
CA THR A 357 8.44 16.79 -12.87
C THR A 357 8.68 18.17 -13.49
N GLY A 358 8.78 19.21 -12.66
CA GLY A 358 9.09 20.57 -13.06
C GLY A 358 9.36 21.46 -11.84
N PRO A 359 9.81 22.70 -12.08
CA PRO A 359 10.12 23.63 -11.01
C PRO A 359 8.88 23.95 -10.18
N GLN A 360 9.03 23.91 -8.86
CA GLN A 360 8.00 24.29 -7.91
C GLN A 360 8.60 25.21 -6.85
N ASN A 361 7.87 26.27 -6.51
CA ASN A 361 8.28 27.22 -5.47
C ASN A 361 7.85 26.79 -4.07
N ASN A 362 6.88 25.89 -3.99
CA ASN A 362 6.33 25.38 -2.74
C ASN A 362 6.14 23.88 -2.88
N ILE A 363 6.78 23.11 -2.00
CA ILE A 363 6.64 21.66 -1.98
C ILE A 363 5.97 21.28 -0.66
N SER A 364 4.86 20.56 -0.75
CA SER A 364 4.12 20.08 0.41
C SER A 364 4.61 18.70 0.82
N ILE A 365 5.03 18.56 2.07
CA ILE A 365 5.46 17.31 2.70
C ILE A 365 4.43 16.95 3.76
N PRO A 366 3.51 16.00 3.50
CA PRO A 366 2.52 15.59 4.49
C PRO A 366 3.16 14.70 5.55
N LEU A 367 3.30 15.22 6.77
CA LEU A 367 3.92 14.54 7.89
C LEU A 367 2.87 13.98 8.86
N ARG A 368 3.22 12.88 9.53
CA ARG A 368 2.41 12.27 10.59
C ARG A 368 3.32 11.78 11.73
N TRP A 369 2.82 11.90 12.95
CA TRP A 369 3.50 11.39 14.14
C TRP A 369 2.52 10.88 15.19
N SER A 370 3.07 10.10 16.12
CA SER A 370 2.40 9.67 17.35
C SER A 370 3.28 9.99 18.55
N MET A 371 2.64 10.21 19.70
CA MET A 371 3.31 10.69 20.89
C MET A 371 2.66 10.13 22.16
N PHE A 372 3.48 9.87 23.17
CA PHE A 372 3.09 9.38 24.48
C PHE A 372 3.40 10.44 25.54
N TYR A 373 2.36 10.97 26.19
CA TYR A 373 2.42 12.02 27.20
C TYR A 373 3.31 13.20 26.79
N VAL A 374 3.01 13.80 25.63
CA VAL A 374 3.70 14.99 25.11
C VAL A 374 2.78 16.19 25.19
N ASP A 375 3.28 17.28 25.78
CA ASP A 375 2.52 18.51 25.97
C ASP A 375 2.78 19.53 24.86
N ASN A 376 4.02 19.58 24.36
CA ASN A 376 4.44 20.54 23.34
C ASN A 376 5.37 19.88 22.33
N ILE A 377 5.27 20.29 21.07
CA ILE A 377 6.24 19.94 20.03
C ILE A 377 6.79 21.18 19.35
N ASN A 378 8.04 21.07 18.87
CA ASN A 378 8.66 22.01 17.95
C ASN A 378 9.17 21.24 16.73
N MET A 379 8.86 21.72 15.53
CA MET A 379 9.31 21.18 14.26
C MET A 379 10.27 22.14 13.57
N ILE A 380 11.45 21.63 13.24
CA ILE A 380 12.55 22.36 12.62
C ILE A 380 12.86 21.71 11.26
N CYS A 381 13.16 22.52 10.25
CA CYS A 381 13.54 22.08 8.91
C CYS A 381 14.88 22.73 8.53
N ASN A 382 15.74 22.02 7.81
CA ASN A 382 17.01 22.57 7.33
C ASN A 382 16.85 23.57 6.17
N VAL A 383 15.67 23.65 5.55
CA VAL A 383 15.40 24.54 4.41
C VAL A 383 15.24 25.99 4.89
N PRO A 384 16.06 26.94 4.39
CA PRO A 384 15.90 28.36 4.72
C PRO A 384 14.50 28.89 4.39
N GLY A 385 13.98 29.78 5.24
CA GLY A 385 12.65 30.40 5.03
C GLY A 385 11.48 29.60 5.60
N VAL A 386 11.67 28.33 5.95
CA VAL A 386 10.67 27.55 6.70
C VAL A 386 10.58 28.09 8.13
N GLN A 387 9.39 28.52 8.52
CA GLN A 387 9.13 28.97 9.89
C GLN A 387 9.15 27.78 10.86
N LEU A 388 9.65 27.99 12.07
CA LEU A 388 9.50 27.03 13.16
C LEU A 388 8.01 26.78 13.40
N MET A 389 7.58 25.52 13.34
CA MET A 389 6.23 25.16 13.74
C MET A 389 6.26 24.67 15.19
N ALA A 390 5.43 25.27 16.04
CA ALA A 390 5.24 24.82 17.42
C ALA A 390 3.76 24.50 17.63
N LYS A 391 3.47 23.43 18.36
CA LYS A 391 2.09 23.05 18.72
C LYS A 391 2.02 22.60 20.17
N ASN A 392 1.03 23.12 20.88
CA ASN A 392 0.71 22.76 22.25
C ASN A 392 -0.52 21.84 22.25
N TYR A 393 -0.40 20.70 22.92
CA TYR A 393 -1.45 19.70 23.12
C TYR A 393 -1.95 19.65 24.57
N TYR A 394 -1.34 20.44 25.47
CA TYR A 394 -1.70 20.46 26.86
C TYR A 394 -3.18 20.83 27.01
N SER A 395 -3.91 19.99 27.74
CA SER A 395 -5.29 20.25 28.13
C SER A 395 -5.50 19.73 29.55
N ALA A 396 -6.56 20.20 30.21
CA ALA A 396 -6.89 19.77 31.57
C ALA A 396 -7.09 18.24 31.70
N ASN A 397 -7.44 17.57 30.59
CA ASN A 397 -7.57 16.12 30.49
C ASN A 397 -6.61 15.61 29.39
N MET A 398 -5.32 15.57 29.68
CA MET A 398 -4.31 15.13 28.71
C MET A 398 -4.56 13.67 28.29
N SER A 399 -4.70 13.43 27.00
CA SER A 399 -4.71 12.07 26.45
C SER A 399 -3.30 11.49 26.53
N PRO A 400 -3.11 10.31 27.18
CA PRO A 400 -1.81 9.65 27.27
C PRO A 400 -1.16 9.40 25.91
N LEU A 401 -1.97 9.04 24.91
CA LEU A 401 -1.55 8.77 23.56
C LEU A 401 -2.22 9.77 22.61
N ASN A 402 -1.45 10.35 21.71
CA ASN A 402 -1.95 11.33 20.76
C ASN A 402 -1.30 11.16 19.37
N TYR A 403 -2.04 11.55 18.34
CA TYR A 403 -1.68 11.40 16.95
C TYR A 403 -1.95 12.70 16.23
N ASP A 404 -1.04 13.11 15.36
CA ASP A 404 -1.20 14.36 14.64
C ASP A 404 -0.50 14.34 13.28
N SER A 405 -0.88 15.29 12.45
CA SER A 405 -0.34 15.44 11.11
C SER A 405 -0.21 16.90 10.73
N TYR A 406 0.73 17.17 9.82
CA TYR A 406 0.96 18.52 9.32
C TYR A 406 1.56 18.47 7.93
N ALA A 407 0.98 19.22 7.00
CA ALA A 407 1.54 19.42 5.67
C ALA A 407 2.59 20.54 5.73
N LEU A 408 3.85 20.17 5.88
CA LEU A 408 4.96 21.12 5.87
C LEU A 408 5.16 21.65 4.45
N VAL A 409 5.01 22.94 4.25
CA VAL A 409 5.30 23.60 2.96
C VAL A 409 6.68 24.20 3.01
N ILE A 410 7.58 23.75 2.13
CA ILE A 410 8.94 24.31 2.01
C ILE A 410 9.01 25.29 0.83
N PRO A 411 9.49 26.54 1.04
CA PRO A 411 9.54 27.58 0.02
C PRO A 411 10.90 27.57 -0.70
N ILE A 412 11.20 26.51 -1.43
CA ILE A 412 12.49 26.34 -2.12
C ILE A 412 12.26 26.01 -3.58
N GLU A 413 12.96 26.74 -4.46
CA GLU A 413 13.10 26.34 -5.86
C GLU A 413 14.14 25.22 -5.93
N ILE A 414 13.69 24.03 -6.34
CA ILE A 414 14.54 22.85 -6.42
C ILE A 414 14.78 22.51 -7.88
N SER A 415 16.02 22.67 -8.32
CA SER A 415 16.50 22.32 -9.67
C SER A 415 17.39 21.08 -9.68
N GLN A 416 17.71 20.51 -8.51
CA GLN A 416 18.53 19.33 -8.34
C GLN A 416 18.07 18.49 -7.15
N ASN A 417 18.50 17.24 -7.10
CA ASN A 417 18.22 16.36 -5.99
C ASN A 417 18.63 16.97 -4.64
N THR A 418 17.67 17.10 -3.73
CA THR A 418 17.84 17.85 -2.48
C THR A 418 17.33 17.06 -1.29
N PRO A 419 18.18 16.70 -0.32
CA PRO A 419 17.73 16.14 0.96
C PRO A 419 17.16 17.24 1.86
N VAL A 420 15.99 16.96 2.44
CA VAL A 420 15.32 17.79 3.43
C VAL A 420 15.26 17.03 4.74
N PHE A 421 15.89 17.59 5.77
CA PHE A 421 15.92 17.06 7.13
C PHE A 421 14.90 17.80 7.98
N ILE A 422 13.96 17.05 8.54
CA ILE A 422 12.90 17.58 9.40
C ILE A 422 13.08 16.94 10.76
N THR A 423 13.17 17.75 11.80
CA THR A 423 13.32 17.28 13.19
C THR A 423 12.11 17.72 13.99
N LEU A 424 11.46 16.76 14.64
CA LEU A 424 10.38 17.00 15.58
C LEU A 424 10.93 16.78 16.99
N GLN A 425 10.76 17.76 17.86
CA GLN A 425 11.18 17.72 19.27
C GLN A 425 9.93 17.72 20.15
N ALA A 426 9.92 16.93 21.21
CA ALA A 426 8.84 16.87 22.19
C ALA A 426 9.28 17.38 23.56
N PHE A 427 8.34 18.04 24.25
CA PHE A 427 8.54 18.63 25.57
C PHE A 427 7.33 18.36 26.47
N ASP A 428 7.57 18.38 27.78
CA ASP A 428 6.52 18.40 28.78
C ASP A 428 5.93 19.82 28.99
N ASN A 429 4.93 19.93 29.88
CA ASN A 429 4.24 21.19 30.17
C ASN A 429 5.11 22.23 30.88
N ASN A 430 6.24 21.83 31.47
CA ASN A 430 7.21 22.73 32.08
C ASN A 430 8.31 23.16 31.09
N GLY A 431 8.24 22.72 29.82
CA GLY A 431 9.26 22.96 28.80
C GLY A 431 10.47 22.02 28.92
N GLY A 432 10.39 20.98 29.74
CA GLY A 432 11.41 19.94 29.85
C GLY A 432 11.46 19.12 28.56
N TYR A 433 12.66 18.97 27.99
CA TYR A 433 12.88 18.16 26.79
C TYR A 433 12.65 16.68 27.07
N LEU A 434 11.86 16.02 26.22
CA LEU A 434 11.57 14.59 26.31
C LEU A 434 12.45 13.79 25.34
N ASN A 435 12.25 13.99 24.04
CA ASN A 435 13.05 13.38 22.97
C ASN A 435 12.90 14.16 21.65
N ALA A 436 13.57 13.68 20.61
CA ALA A 436 13.39 14.17 19.24
C ALA A 436 13.50 13.01 18.24
N MET A 437 12.80 13.15 17.12
CA MET A 437 12.90 12.25 15.97
C MET A 437 13.19 13.06 14.72
N GLN A 438 13.99 12.52 13.82
CA GLN A 438 14.30 13.14 12.54
C GLN A 438 13.79 12.26 11.41
N PHE A 439 13.19 12.90 10.40
CA PHE A 439 12.79 12.28 9.15
C PHE A 439 13.50 12.98 8.00
N THR A 440 13.94 12.20 7.01
CA THR A 440 14.59 12.71 5.80
C THR A 440 13.69 12.45 4.60
N VAL A 441 13.39 13.51 3.85
CA VAL A 441 12.77 13.43 2.51
C VAL A 441 13.82 13.75 1.47
N PHE A 442 13.88 12.93 0.43
CA PHE A 442 14.67 13.21 -0.76
C PHE A 442 13.78 13.78 -1.85
N ILE A 443 13.99 15.04 -2.21
CA ILE A 443 13.27 15.65 -3.31
C ILE A 443 14.04 15.35 -4.58
N SER A 444 13.45 14.55 -5.46
CA SER A 444 14.07 14.11 -6.71
C SER A 444 13.67 15.04 -7.83
N ALA A 445 14.61 15.83 -8.34
CA ALA A 445 14.37 16.72 -9.48
C ALA A 445 14.53 15.93 -10.78
N ASN A 446 13.42 15.39 -11.30
CA ASN A 446 13.44 14.57 -12.51
C ASN A 446 13.23 15.43 -13.78
N PHE A 447 13.84 16.61 -13.80
CA PHE A 447 13.73 17.58 -14.89
C PHE A 447 14.96 18.48 -14.99
N PHE A 448 15.09 19.17 -16.12
CA PHE A 448 16.08 20.20 -16.39
C PHE A 448 15.37 21.43 -16.97
N THR A 449 15.75 22.65 -16.56
CA THR A 449 15.21 23.90 -17.13
C THR A 449 16.33 24.64 -17.84
N ASP A 450 16.10 25.00 -19.11
CA ASP A 450 17.08 25.75 -19.90
C ASP A 450 17.09 27.26 -19.57
N PRO A 451 18.06 28.05 -20.09
CA PRO A 451 18.14 29.48 -19.83
C PRO A 451 16.94 30.30 -20.32
N ALA A 452 16.11 29.76 -21.21
CA ALA A 452 14.88 30.40 -21.67
C ALA A 452 13.67 30.04 -20.77
N GLY A 453 13.87 29.24 -19.73
CA GLY A 453 12.82 28.82 -18.80
C GLY A 453 12.02 27.60 -19.27
N GLN A 454 12.44 26.91 -20.34
CA GLN A 454 11.77 25.69 -20.78
C GLN A 454 12.24 24.48 -19.98
N THR A 455 11.28 23.72 -19.44
CA THR A 455 11.52 22.51 -18.65
C THR A 455 11.44 21.26 -19.51
N TYR A 456 12.40 20.34 -19.31
CA TYR A 456 12.53 19.06 -19.99
C TYR A 456 12.56 17.94 -18.95
N PRO A 457 11.77 16.86 -19.10
CA PRO A 457 11.85 15.71 -18.22
C PRO A 457 13.22 15.02 -18.35
N VAL A 458 13.70 14.45 -17.24
CA VAL A 458 14.95 13.69 -17.17
C VAL A 458 14.66 12.26 -16.73
N VAL A 459 15.28 11.29 -17.40
CA VAL A 459 15.21 9.87 -17.04
C VAL A 459 16.60 9.30 -16.79
N PHE A 460 16.72 8.46 -15.76
CA PHE A 460 17.94 7.75 -15.45
C PHE A 460 17.89 6.33 -16.03
N ILE A 461 18.73 6.06 -17.03
CA ILE A 461 18.79 4.75 -17.70
C ILE A 461 20.25 4.37 -17.87
N ASN A 462 20.59 3.14 -17.46
CA ASN A 462 21.95 2.59 -17.58
C ASN A 462 23.05 3.47 -16.98
N ASN A 463 22.87 3.95 -15.74
CA ASN A 463 23.81 4.84 -15.06
C ASN A 463 24.03 6.20 -15.74
N GLN A 464 23.08 6.64 -16.56
CA GLN A 464 23.18 7.89 -17.30
C GLN A 464 21.84 8.65 -17.21
N ASN A 465 21.89 9.95 -16.90
CA ASN A 465 20.74 10.84 -17.01
C ASN A 465 20.58 11.32 -18.45
N TRP A 466 19.36 11.23 -18.99
CA TRP A 466 18.99 11.62 -20.35
C TRP A 466 17.85 12.64 -20.33
N LEU A 467 17.89 13.61 -21.24
CA LEU A 467 16.68 14.35 -21.58
C LEU A 467 15.66 13.42 -22.25
N ALA A 468 14.45 13.38 -21.70
CA ALA A 468 13.31 12.60 -22.21
C ALA A 468 12.42 13.41 -23.18
N ALA A 469 12.83 14.62 -23.53
CA ALA A 469 12.22 15.44 -24.57
C ALA A 469 13.30 16.01 -25.50
N ASN A 470 12.93 16.23 -26.76
CA ASN A 470 13.81 16.88 -27.72
C ASN A 470 14.07 18.32 -27.30
N TYR A 471 15.33 18.75 -27.37
CA TYR A 471 15.72 20.10 -26.99
C TYR A 471 15.05 21.14 -27.89
N ASN A 472 14.62 22.26 -27.31
CA ASN A 472 13.77 23.24 -27.99
C ASN A 472 14.21 24.69 -27.70
N TYR A 473 15.46 24.91 -27.33
CA TYR A 473 16.04 26.22 -27.14
C TYR A 473 16.34 26.91 -28.49
N ASP A 474 15.79 28.10 -28.68
CA ASP A 474 15.99 28.88 -29.90
C ASP A 474 17.23 29.77 -29.76
N SER A 475 18.35 29.33 -30.31
CA SER A 475 19.60 30.10 -30.33
C SER A 475 19.67 31.12 -31.48
N GLY A 476 18.58 31.32 -32.22
CA GLY A 476 18.48 32.22 -33.37
C GLY A 476 19.01 31.62 -34.67
N ALA A 477 20.28 31.20 -34.71
CA ALA A 477 20.90 30.61 -35.91
C ALA A 477 21.25 29.12 -35.74
N GLY A 478 21.10 28.35 -36.82
CA GLY A 478 21.47 26.93 -36.85
C GLY A 478 20.45 25.99 -36.18
N CYS A 479 19.24 26.48 -35.91
CA CYS A 479 18.09 25.70 -35.48
C CYS A 479 16.85 26.01 -36.32
N VAL A 480 15.95 25.04 -36.49
CA VAL A 480 14.74 25.19 -37.30
C VAL A 480 13.61 24.29 -36.79
N SER A 481 12.38 24.77 -36.84
CA SER A 481 11.20 23.92 -36.64
C SER A 481 10.94 23.10 -37.89
N TYR A 482 10.49 21.85 -37.77
CA TYR A 482 10.13 21.07 -38.95
C TYR A 482 9.12 21.83 -39.83
N ASN A 483 9.36 21.92 -41.14
CA ASN A 483 8.59 22.71 -42.11
C ASN A 483 8.48 24.22 -41.80
N ASN A 484 9.39 24.78 -41.00
CA ASN A 484 9.31 26.16 -40.51
C ASN A 484 8.00 26.47 -39.77
N ASN A 485 7.35 25.45 -39.21
CA ASN A 485 6.08 25.58 -38.51
C ASN A 485 6.30 25.51 -36.99
N GLY A 486 6.07 26.62 -36.30
CA GLY A 486 6.18 26.71 -34.84
C GLY A 486 5.24 25.78 -34.07
N GLY A 487 4.17 25.26 -34.67
CA GLY A 487 3.34 24.22 -34.05
C GLY A 487 4.07 22.88 -33.89
N ASN A 488 4.98 22.55 -34.82
CA ASN A 488 5.68 21.26 -34.81
C ASN A 488 6.69 21.16 -33.67
N ARG A 489 7.31 22.27 -33.26
CA ARG A 489 8.31 22.25 -32.17
C ARG A 489 7.70 21.95 -30.80
N VAL A 490 6.39 22.14 -30.63
CA VAL A 490 5.67 21.73 -29.41
C VAL A 490 5.70 20.21 -29.23
N GLN A 491 5.58 19.45 -30.32
CA GLN A 491 5.58 17.99 -30.28
C GLN A 491 6.97 17.37 -30.49
N TYR A 492 7.78 17.95 -31.38
CA TYR A 492 9.01 17.33 -31.86
C TYR A 492 10.29 18.08 -31.45
N GLY A 493 10.18 19.22 -30.76
CA GLY A 493 11.31 20.11 -30.49
C GLY A 493 11.85 20.80 -31.75
N LEU A 494 13.02 21.42 -31.63
CA LEU A 494 13.74 22.00 -32.77
C LEU A 494 14.71 20.97 -33.37
N LEU A 495 15.01 21.17 -34.65
CA LEU A 495 16.11 20.51 -35.34
C LEU A 495 17.31 21.46 -35.37
N TYR A 496 18.50 20.96 -35.10
CA TYR A 496 19.73 21.75 -35.01
C TYR A 496 20.77 21.20 -35.97
N ASN A 497 21.58 22.06 -36.56
CA ASN A 497 22.85 21.60 -37.11
C ASN A 497 23.80 21.17 -35.99
N GLU A 498 24.83 20.38 -36.33
CA GLU A 498 25.67 19.74 -35.31
C GLU A 498 26.42 20.77 -34.46
N ALA A 499 26.98 21.81 -35.08
CA ALA A 499 27.71 22.85 -34.39
C ALA A 499 26.81 23.61 -33.40
N THR A 500 25.57 23.94 -33.78
CA THR A 500 24.61 24.61 -32.90
C THR A 500 24.15 23.67 -31.78
N ALA A 501 23.91 22.38 -32.05
CA ALA A 501 23.56 21.41 -31.01
C ALA A 501 24.69 21.23 -29.99
N GLN A 502 25.94 21.20 -30.45
CA GLN A 502 27.09 21.06 -29.56
C GLN A 502 27.37 22.35 -28.76
N ALA A 503 27.22 23.52 -29.39
CA ALA A 503 27.47 24.82 -28.77
C ALA A 503 26.38 25.23 -27.76
N ASN A 504 25.14 24.78 -27.95
CA ASN A 504 24.01 25.04 -27.05
C ASN A 504 23.69 23.85 -26.14
N ALA A 505 24.64 22.91 -25.96
CA ALA A 505 24.51 21.92 -24.91
C ALA A 505 24.47 22.63 -23.55
N PRO A 506 23.46 22.39 -22.71
CA PRO A 506 23.38 23.04 -21.41
C PRO A 506 24.58 22.74 -20.50
N ASP A 507 24.85 23.61 -19.54
CA ASP A 507 25.91 23.40 -18.55
C ASP A 507 25.70 22.07 -17.81
N GLY A 508 26.76 21.24 -17.77
CA GLY A 508 26.70 19.90 -17.18
C GLY A 508 26.05 18.84 -18.08
N TRP A 509 25.64 19.19 -19.29
CA TRP A 509 25.10 18.27 -20.30
C TRP A 509 25.97 18.24 -21.55
N ARG A 510 25.90 17.15 -22.32
CA ARG A 510 26.60 16.99 -23.59
C ARG A 510 25.77 16.20 -24.60
N LEU A 511 26.10 16.32 -25.87
CA LEU A 511 25.58 15.39 -26.88
C LEU A 511 26.06 13.95 -26.54
N PRO A 512 25.17 12.95 -26.60
CA PRO A 512 25.53 11.56 -26.38
C PRO A 512 26.56 11.14 -27.44
N THR A 513 27.48 10.28 -27.05
CA THR A 513 28.38 9.60 -27.99
C THR A 513 27.64 8.45 -28.66
N GLN A 514 28.24 7.89 -29.71
CA GLN A 514 27.79 6.63 -30.28
C GLN A 514 27.71 5.52 -29.21
N THR A 515 28.68 5.47 -28.30
CA THR A 515 28.72 4.49 -27.21
C THR A 515 27.57 4.67 -26.23
N ASP A 516 27.20 5.90 -25.87
CA ASP A 516 26.05 6.15 -24.99
C ASP A 516 24.75 5.59 -25.60
N TRP A 517 24.52 5.86 -26.88
CA TRP A 517 23.37 5.33 -27.61
C TRP A 517 23.40 3.80 -27.73
N GLN A 518 24.55 3.23 -28.09
CA GLN A 518 24.71 1.78 -28.18
C GLN A 518 24.47 1.09 -26.83
N ASN A 519 24.99 1.65 -25.74
CA ASN A 519 24.78 1.12 -24.39
C ASN A 519 23.29 1.17 -24.01
N LEU A 520 22.60 2.28 -24.32
CA LEU A 520 21.16 2.41 -24.10
C LEU A 520 20.36 1.34 -24.88
N PHE A 521 20.67 1.14 -26.16
CA PHE A 521 19.98 0.15 -26.99
C PHE A 521 20.30 -1.29 -26.57
N ASN A 522 21.56 -1.59 -26.27
CA ASN A 522 22.01 -2.91 -25.87
C ASN A 522 21.41 -3.34 -24.52
N LEU A 523 21.22 -2.41 -23.58
CA LEU A 523 20.54 -2.70 -22.31
C LEU A 523 19.14 -3.29 -22.52
N LEU A 524 18.40 -2.78 -23.51
CA LEU A 524 17.00 -3.14 -23.75
C LEU A 524 16.83 -4.23 -24.83
N GLY A 525 17.89 -4.54 -25.57
CA GLY A 525 17.93 -5.59 -26.57
C GLY A 525 16.83 -5.45 -27.63
N ALA A 526 16.15 -6.56 -27.94
CA ALA A 526 15.12 -6.60 -28.99
C ALA A 526 13.92 -5.67 -28.72
N ASN A 527 13.70 -5.26 -27.46
CA ASN A 527 12.58 -4.40 -27.07
C ASN A 527 12.93 -2.90 -27.08
N ALA A 528 14.17 -2.54 -27.45
CA ALA A 528 14.67 -1.18 -27.31
C ALA A 528 13.75 -0.12 -27.95
N TYR A 529 13.22 -0.38 -29.15
CA TYR A 529 12.30 0.56 -29.81
C TYR A 529 11.02 0.77 -28.99
N GLN A 530 10.31 -0.31 -28.64
CA GLN A 530 9.05 -0.27 -27.90
C GLN A 530 9.22 0.35 -26.51
N SER A 531 10.35 0.08 -25.85
CA SER A 531 10.64 0.59 -24.52
C SER A 531 10.99 2.08 -24.50
N LEU A 532 11.59 2.61 -25.57
CA LEU A 532 12.14 3.99 -25.61
C LEU A 532 11.26 4.99 -26.37
N ILE A 533 10.39 4.55 -27.28
CA ILE A 533 9.48 5.44 -28.03
C ILE A 533 8.45 6.10 -27.10
N THR A 534 7.79 7.18 -27.54
CA THR A 534 6.66 7.79 -26.81
C THR A 534 5.64 6.75 -26.34
N GLY A 535 5.34 6.73 -25.03
CA GLY A 535 4.45 5.75 -24.41
C GLY A 535 5.11 4.42 -24.02
N GLY A 536 6.41 4.27 -24.27
CA GLY A 536 7.20 3.11 -23.86
C GLY A 536 7.49 3.08 -22.35
N THR A 537 7.93 1.92 -21.87
CA THR A 537 8.09 1.62 -20.42
C THR A 537 9.19 2.41 -19.71
N THR A 538 10.12 3.01 -20.45
CA THR A 538 11.28 3.72 -19.86
C THR A 538 11.03 5.20 -19.61
N ASN A 539 9.91 5.75 -20.09
CA ASN A 539 9.64 7.19 -20.14
C ASN A 539 10.69 8.01 -20.91
N PHE A 540 11.58 7.38 -21.69
CA PHE A 540 12.52 8.08 -22.57
C PHE A 540 11.78 8.90 -23.63
N ASN A 541 10.63 8.41 -24.10
CA ASN A 541 9.69 9.15 -24.95
C ASN A 541 10.30 9.69 -26.26
N ALA A 542 11.07 8.88 -27.00
CA ALA A 542 11.66 9.30 -28.27
C ALA A 542 10.58 9.78 -29.28
N GLN A 543 10.76 11.00 -29.79
CA GLN A 543 9.87 11.62 -30.79
C GLN A 543 10.43 11.50 -32.21
N LEU A 544 9.57 11.12 -33.16
CA LEU A 544 9.93 10.90 -34.56
C LEU A 544 9.94 12.23 -35.36
N GLY A 545 10.84 13.14 -35.01
CA GLY A 545 10.91 14.50 -35.53
C GLY A 545 11.43 14.67 -36.97
N GLY A 546 11.88 13.60 -37.63
CA GLY A 546 12.50 13.68 -38.95
C GLY A 546 13.86 14.38 -38.94
N TYR A 547 14.26 14.93 -40.09
CA TYR A 547 15.44 15.79 -40.24
C TYR A 547 15.20 16.84 -41.34
N ALA A 548 16.07 17.85 -41.44
CA ALA A 548 16.19 18.72 -42.61
C ALA A 548 17.61 18.66 -43.18
N ASP A 549 17.77 18.72 -44.50
CA ASP A 549 19.10 18.86 -45.10
C ASP A 549 19.62 20.31 -45.01
N ASN A 550 20.79 20.58 -45.58
CA ASN A 550 21.40 21.91 -45.55
C ASN A 550 20.72 22.94 -46.48
N GLN A 551 19.75 22.54 -47.30
CA GLN A 551 18.85 23.43 -48.04
C GLN A 551 17.47 23.55 -47.36
N LEU A 552 17.32 23.01 -46.15
CA LEU A 552 16.07 22.97 -45.40
C LEU A 552 14.95 22.18 -46.11
N ASN A 553 15.29 21.12 -46.86
CA ASN A 553 14.31 20.13 -47.28
C ASN A 553 14.03 19.16 -46.12
N PHE A 554 12.80 19.16 -45.65
CA PHE A 554 12.37 18.38 -44.49
C PHE A 554 11.91 16.98 -44.88
N ASN A 555 12.32 15.97 -44.12
CA ASN A 555 12.08 14.57 -44.43
C ASN A 555 11.72 13.74 -43.19
N ASN A 556 10.91 12.69 -43.38
CA ASN A 556 10.67 11.61 -42.41
C ASN A 556 9.97 11.97 -41.08
N LEU A 557 9.24 13.10 -41.01
CA LEU A 557 8.39 13.38 -39.84
C LEU A 557 7.43 12.21 -39.56
N ALA A 558 7.28 11.85 -38.28
CA ALA A 558 6.50 10.72 -37.78
C ALA A 558 6.94 9.32 -38.28
N ALA A 559 7.87 9.23 -39.24
CA ALA A 559 8.43 7.98 -39.74
C ALA A 559 9.75 7.62 -39.05
N THR A 560 10.58 8.62 -38.71
CA THR A 560 11.88 8.36 -38.09
C THR A 560 12.32 9.51 -37.18
N GLY A 561 12.85 9.17 -36.00
CA GLY A 561 13.56 10.10 -35.13
C GLY A 561 15.05 10.02 -35.40
N TYR A 562 15.68 11.13 -35.76
CA TYR A 562 17.12 11.24 -35.94
C TYR A 562 17.72 12.15 -34.89
N TYR A 563 18.73 11.64 -34.19
CA TYR A 563 19.36 12.31 -33.07
C TYR A 563 20.85 12.46 -33.26
N TRP A 564 21.39 13.63 -32.93
CA TRP A 564 22.84 13.83 -32.96
C TRP A 564 23.57 12.93 -31.97
N ALA A 565 24.72 12.43 -32.41
CA ALA A 565 25.79 11.97 -31.53
C ALA A 565 27.04 12.85 -31.71
N SER A 566 27.80 13.05 -30.64
CA SER A 566 29.08 13.79 -30.66
C SER A 566 30.22 13.01 -31.32
N THR A 567 30.00 11.75 -31.68
CA THR A 567 30.99 10.92 -32.35
C THR A 567 31.03 11.20 -33.86
N GLN A 568 32.19 11.57 -34.38
CA GLN A 568 32.43 11.69 -35.82
C GLN A 568 32.60 10.31 -36.47
N ASP A 569 32.11 10.18 -37.68
CA ASP A 569 32.34 9.04 -38.55
C ASP A 569 33.73 9.19 -39.21
N GLY A 570 34.68 8.37 -38.75
CA GLY A 570 36.07 8.40 -39.19
C GLY A 570 36.30 8.16 -40.68
N GLY A 571 35.28 7.69 -41.43
CA GLY A 571 35.38 7.44 -42.87
C GLY A 571 34.89 8.57 -43.77
N THR A 572 34.10 9.52 -43.26
CA THR A 572 33.31 10.44 -44.12
C THR A 572 33.34 11.92 -43.69
N GLY A 573 33.81 12.23 -42.48
CA GLY A 573 33.72 13.59 -41.92
C GLY A 573 32.29 13.99 -41.51
N ASN A 574 31.34 13.06 -41.60
CA ASN A 574 30.00 13.19 -41.06
C ASN A 574 29.97 12.91 -39.56
N ASN A 575 28.84 13.17 -38.92
CA ASN A 575 28.61 12.82 -37.52
C ASN A 575 27.65 11.63 -37.42
N ILE A 576 27.93 10.71 -36.49
CA ILE A 576 27.05 9.59 -36.18
C ILE A 576 25.69 10.12 -35.69
N ARG A 577 24.64 9.40 -36.04
CA ARG A 577 23.28 9.63 -35.54
C ARG A 577 22.74 8.41 -34.84
N ALA A 578 21.90 8.62 -33.84
CA ALA A 578 20.95 7.60 -33.42
C ALA A 578 19.66 7.71 -34.24
N GLN A 579 19.06 6.57 -34.53
CA GLN A 579 17.86 6.45 -35.35
C GLN A 579 16.81 5.62 -34.63
N PHE A 580 15.56 6.09 -34.66
CA PHE A 580 14.37 5.35 -34.25
C PHE A 580 13.45 5.21 -35.46
N TYR A 581 13.38 4.01 -36.05
CA TYR A 581 12.65 3.79 -37.29
C TYR A 581 11.35 3.02 -37.06
N SER A 582 10.22 3.69 -37.26
CA SER A 582 8.91 3.15 -36.87
C SER A 582 8.45 1.98 -37.73
N ALA A 583 8.68 2.02 -39.05
CA ALA A 583 8.21 0.98 -39.94
C ALA A 583 8.84 -0.40 -39.66
N MET A 584 10.06 -0.43 -39.11
CA MET A 584 10.72 -1.67 -38.67
C MET A 584 10.74 -1.84 -37.16
N SER A 585 10.18 -0.90 -36.39
CA SER A 585 10.27 -0.85 -34.94
C SER A 585 11.69 -1.12 -34.41
N SER A 586 12.66 -0.39 -34.96
CA SER A 586 14.08 -0.65 -34.71
C SER A 586 14.83 0.61 -34.31
N VAL A 587 15.95 0.40 -33.61
CA VAL A 587 16.89 1.46 -33.21
C VAL A 587 18.30 1.09 -33.64
N ASN A 588 19.11 2.09 -34.02
CA ASN A 588 20.53 1.92 -34.26
C ASN A 588 21.29 3.24 -34.06
N ALA A 589 22.61 3.15 -33.92
CA ALA A 589 23.51 4.30 -33.87
C ALA A 589 24.73 4.08 -34.78
N THR A 590 24.49 3.68 -36.03
CA THR A 590 25.57 3.31 -36.99
C THR A 590 25.60 4.17 -38.24
N GLY A 591 24.50 4.83 -38.60
CA GLY A 591 24.47 5.78 -39.72
C GLY A 591 25.09 7.13 -39.37
N SER A 592 25.50 7.89 -40.38
CA SER A 592 26.04 9.25 -40.22
C SER A 592 25.37 10.25 -41.17
N PHE A 593 25.21 11.51 -40.73
CA PHE A 593 24.72 12.63 -41.55
C PHE A 593 25.77 13.74 -41.63
N PRO A 594 25.79 14.53 -42.73
CA PRO A 594 26.62 15.73 -42.80
C PRO A 594 26.33 16.68 -41.63
N PRO A 595 27.34 17.30 -41.01
CA PRO A 595 27.14 18.17 -39.83
C PRO A 595 26.27 19.41 -40.11
N ALA A 596 26.11 19.78 -41.39
CA ALA A 596 25.26 20.88 -41.85
C ALA A 596 23.76 20.51 -41.95
N TYR A 597 23.38 19.24 -41.75
CA TYR A 597 21.97 18.83 -41.70
C TYR A 597 21.39 19.20 -40.35
N TYR A 598 20.07 19.12 -40.20
CA TYR A 598 19.36 19.49 -38.98
C TYR A 598 18.64 18.27 -38.40
N LEU A 599 19.07 17.84 -37.20
CA LEU A 599 18.52 16.70 -36.48
C LEU A 599 18.02 17.13 -35.10
N SER A 600 17.20 16.29 -34.46
CA SER A 600 16.81 16.51 -33.07
C SER A 600 18.03 16.38 -32.14
N ALA A 601 18.06 17.17 -31.08
CA ALA A 601 19.06 17.05 -30.01
C ALA A 601 18.42 16.45 -28.76
N ARG A 602 19.11 15.47 -28.18
CA ARG A 602 18.89 14.97 -26.81
C ARG A 602 20.25 14.96 -26.14
N TYR A 603 20.31 15.38 -24.88
CA TYR A 603 21.56 15.45 -24.14
C TYR A 603 21.61 14.41 -23.03
N VAL A 604 22.83 14.06 -22.66
CA VAL A 604 23.16 13.26 -21.48
C VAL A 604 23.94 14.12 -20.49
N GLN A 605 23.70 13.93 -19.20
CA GLN A 605 24.43 14.66 -18.16
C GLN A 605 25.89 14.16 -18.07
N ASN A 606 26.84 15.06 -17.87
CA ASN A 606 28.24 14.70 -17.67
C ASN A 606 28.41 13.86 -16.40
N SER A 607 29.36 12.93 -16.43
CA SER A 607 29.69 12.02 -15.32
C SER A 607 30.63 12.69 -14.31
#